data_AF-Q9CR46-F1
#
_entry.id   AF-Q9CR46-F1
#
_cell.length_a   1.000
_cell.length_b   1.000
_cell.length_c   1.000
_cell.angle_alpha   90.00
_cell.angle_beta   90.00
_cell.angle_gamma   90.00
#
_symmetry.space_group_name_H-M   'P 1'
#
loop_
_entity.id
_entity.type
_entity.pdbx_description
1 polymer ?
#
loop_
_entity_poly.entity_id
_entity_poly.type
_entity_poly.pdbx_seq_one_letter_code
_entity_poly.pdbx_strand_id
1 'polypeptide(L)'
;MEAEVDKLELMFQKADSDLDYLQYRLEYEVKTNHPHSAGEKNAVTVLKELSAIKSRYQALCARFKAVSVEQKETKSCICATLNKTMTMIQELQKQTNLELTLLTEEEKAATEPLKSHMPD
;
A
#
# COMPACT_ATOMS: atom_id res chain seq x y z
N MET A 1 65.00 -14.19 -8.44
CA MET A 1 63.74 -13.69 -7.86
C MET A 1 63.19 -12.56 -8.72
N GLU A 2 63.99 -11.54 -9.05
CA GLU A 2 63.63 -10.42 -9.94
C GLU A 2 62.96 -10.87 -11.25
N ALA A 3 63.59 -11.77 -12.02
CA ALA A 3 63.00 -12.27 -13.27
C ALA A 3 61.62 -12.94 -13.14
N GLU A 4 61.31 -13.58 -12.00
CA GLU A 4 59.98 -14.15 -11.76
C GLU A 4 58.96 -13.06 -11.39
N VAL A 5 59.39 -11.99 -10.71
CA VAL A 5 58.56 -10.82 -10.42
C VAL A 5 58.26 -10.06 -11.70
N ASP A 6 59.25 -9.81 -12.56
CA ASP A 6 59.06 -9.15 -13.86
C ASP A 6 58.09 -9.92 -14.75
N LYS A 7 58.20 -11.25 -14.77
CA LYS A 7 57.27 -12.13 -15.48
C LYS A 7 55.85 -12.04 -14.91
N LEU A 8 55.71 -11.99 -13.59
CA LEU A 8 54.41 -11.84 -12.95
C LEU A 8 53.79 -10.47 -13.24
N GLU A 9 54.59 -9.40 -13.20
CA GLU A 9 54.14 -8.05 -13.58
C GLU A 9 53.66 -8.01 -15.03
N LEU A 10 54.41 -8.60 -15.95
CA LEU A 10 54.00 -8.70 -17.36
C LEU A 10 52.69 -9.48 -17.52
N MET A 11 52.49 -10.55 -16.74
CA MET A 11 51.23 -11.29 -16.74
C MET A 11 50.06 -10.44 -16.26
N PHE A 12 50.25 -9.61 -15.22
CA PHE A 12 49.24 -8.67 -14.75
C PHE A 12 48.95 -7.57 -15.78
N GLN A 13 49.97 -6.95 -16.37
CA GLN A 13 49.81 -5.96 -17.43
C GLN A 13 49.03 -6.52 -18.61
N LYS A 14 49.33 -7.77 -19.02
CA LYS A 14 48.57 -8.45 -20.06
C LYS A 14 47.13 -8.69 -19.63
N ALA A 15 46.90 -9.19 -18.42
CA ALA A 15 45.56 -9.47 -17.91
C ALA A 15 44.69 -8.21 -17.84
N ASP A 16 45.26 -7.08 -17.40
CA ASP A 16 44.57 -5.78 -17.38
C ASP A 16 44.22 -5.33 -18.81
N SER A 17 45.17 -5.43 -19.75
CA SER A 17 44.91 -5.08 -21.16
C SER A 17 43.87 -5.99 -21.85
N ASP A 18 43.83 -7.28 -21.49
CA ASP A 18 42.82 -8.22 -21.97
C ASP A 18 41.42 -7.86 -21.43
N LEU A 19 41.35 -7.39 -20.17
CA LEU A 19 40.11 -6.90 -19.53
C LEU A 19 39.61 -5.61 -20.18
N ASP A 20 40.50 -4.65 -20.43
CA ASP A 20 40.19 -3.41 -21.13
C ASP A 20 39.66 -3.69 -22.55
N TYR A 21 40.27 -4.63 -23.28
CA TYR A 21 39.80 -5.01 -24.61
C TYR A 21 38.41 -5.66 -24.58
N LEU A 22 38.13 -6.51 -23.58
CA LEU A 22 36.81 -7.08 -23.37
C LEU A 22 35.76 -6.00 -23.07
N GLN A 23 36.08 -5.03 -22.20
CA GLN A 23 35.20 -3.90 -21.92
C GLN A 23 34.92 -3.09 -23.18
N TYR A 24 35.96 -2.74 -23.95
CA TYR A 24 35.83 -1.99 -25.20
C TYR A 24 34.90 -2.69 -26.19
N ARG A 25 35.08 -4.01 -26.39
CA ARG A 25 34.22 -4.80 -27.27
C ARG A 25 32.77 -4.82 -26.82
N LEU A 26 32.52 -5.02 -25.52
CA LEU A 26 31.18 -5.01 -24.94
C LEU A 26 30.50 -3.65 -25.12
N GLU A 27 31.19 -2.56 -24.84
CA GLU A 27 30.66 -1.21 -25.03
C GLU A 27 30.33 -0.92 -26.50
N TYR A 28 31.19 -1.37 -27.42
CA TYR A 28 30.93 -1.26 -28.86
C TYR A 28 29.68 -2.04 -29.25
N GLU A 29 29.57 -3.31 -28.85
CA GLU A 29 28.41 -4.16 -29.14
C GLU A 29 27.10 -3.59 -28.56
N VAL A 30 27.12 -3.07 -27.33
CA VAL A 30 25.95 -2.41 -26.71
C VAL A 30 25.53 -1.17 -27.50
N LYS A 31 26.49 -0.32 -27.91
CA LYS A 31 26.22 0.88 -28.71
C LYS A 31 25.68 0.54 -30.11
N THR A 32 26.19 -0.51 -30.76
CA THR A 32 25.75 -0.89 -32.11
C THR A 32 24.40 -1.62 -32.12
N ASN A 33 24.09 -2.41 -31.10
CA ASN A 33 22.86 -3.20 -31.04
C ASN A 33 21.62 -2.39 -30.64
N HIS A 34 21.79 -1.20 -30.04
CA HIS A 34 20.68 -0.34 -29.62
C HIS A 34 20.81 1.10 -30.14
N PRO A 35 20.74 1.33 -31.47
CA PRO A 35 20.78 2.69 -31.97
C PRO A 35 19.49 3.47 -31.63
N HIS A 36 18.39 2.80 -31.27
CA HIS A 36 17.06 3.41 -31.08
C HIS A 36 16.26 2.79 -29.89
N SER A 37 16.86 2.63 -28.71
CA SER A 37 16.11 2.19 -27.51
C SER A 37 15.15 3.24 -26.94
N ALA A 38 14.71 4.22 -27.75
CA ALA A 38 13.97 5.40 -27.31
C ALA A 38 12.64 5.10 -26.57
N GLY A 39 12.16 3.85 -26.62
CA GLY A 39 10.96 3.41 -25.90
C GLY A 39 11.20 2.43 -24.73
N GLU A 40 12.36 1.77 -24.65
CA GLU A 40 12.62 0.80 -23.58
C GLU A 40 13.21 1.53 -22.36
N LYS A 41 12.43 1.60 -21.30
CA LYS A 41 12.88 2.16 -20.03
C LYS A 41 14.07 1.36 -19.53
N ASN A 42 15.20 2.03 -19.34
CA ASN A 42 16.37 1.50 -18.64
C ASN A 42 15.94 0.87 -17.30
N ALA A 43 16.51 -0.31 -16.97
CA ALA A 43 16.31 -1.00 -15.70
C ALA A 43 16.43 -0.10 -14.47
N VAL A 44 17.37 0.85 -14.45
CA VAL A 44 17.53 1.84 -13.38
C VAL A 44 16.29 2.72 -13.22
N THR A 45 15.67 3.14 -14.32
CA THR A 45 14.43 3.92 -14.31
C THR A 45 13.26 3.08 -13.82
N VAL A 46 13.15 1.84 -14.31
CA VAL A 46 12.10 0.90 -13.86
C VAL A 46 12.18 0.64 -12.37
N LEU A 47 13.40 0.44 -11.82
CA LEU A 47 13.60 0.24 -10.38
C LEU A 47 13.17 1.46 -9.56
N LYS A 48 13.46 2.67 -10.03
CA LYS A 48 13.00 3.92 -9.37
C LYS A 48 11.48 4.04 -9.39
N GLU A 49 10.85 3.77 -10.53
CA GLU A 49 9.38 3.79 -10.66
C GLU A 49 8.72 2.75 -9.75
N LEU A 50 9.25 1.54 -9.70
CA LEU A 50 8.74 0.46 -8.84
C LEU A 50 8.82 0.84 -7.37
N SER A 51 9.94 1.45 -6.94
CA SER A 51 10.10 1.96 -5.58
C SER A 51 9.05 3.04 -5.25
N ALA A 52 8.83 3.99 -6.17
CA ALA A 52 7.82 5.03 -5.99
C ALA A 52 6.39 4.46 -5.91
N ILE A 53 6.05 3.48 -6.74
CA ILE A 53 4.75 2.78 -6.70
C ILE A 53 4.57 2.06 -5.36
N LYS A 54 5.59 1.32 -4.92
CA LYS A 54 5.56 0.62 -3.63
C LYS A 54 5.34 1.59 -2.46
N SER A 55 6.04 2.73 -2.46
CA SER A 55 5.87 3.77 -1.44
C SER A 55 4.45 4.35 -1.43
N ARG A 56 3.90 4.68 -2.60
CA ARG A 56 2.52 5.19 -2.72
C ARG A 56 1.48 4.19 -2.24
N TYR A 57 1.64 2.91 -2.57
CA TYR A 57 0.76 1.85 -2.11
C TYR A 57 0.79 1.72 -0.58
N GLN A 58 1.98 1.71 0.02
CA GLN A 58 2.12 1.66 1.48
C GLN A 58 1.47 2.86 2.18
N ALA A 59 1.66 4.07 1.64
CA ALA A 59 1.01 5.27 2.16
C ALA A 59 -0.53 5.19 2.05
N LEU A 60 -1.06 4.68 0.93
CA LEU A 60 -2.49 4.49 0.75
C LEU A 60 -3.06 3.47 1.75
N CYS A 61 -2.37 2.34 1.94
CA CYS A 61 -2.77 1.34 2.93
C CYS A 61 -2.78 1.90 4.36
N ALA A 62 -1.78 2.71 4.73
CA ALA A 62 -1.73 3.35 6.04
C ALA A 62 -2.91 4.31 6.25
N ARG A 63 -3.22 5.15 5.25
CA ARG A 63 -4.38 6.06 5.29
C ARG A 63 -5.70 5.29 5.38
N PHE A 64 -5.86 4.24 4.58
CA PHE A 64 -7.07 3.42 4.58
C PHE A 64 -7.32 2.75 5.93
N LYS A 65 -6.27 2.22 6.58
CA LYS A 65 -6.37 1.62 7.91
C LYS A 65 -6.92 2.60 8.95
N ALA A 66 -6.42 3.83 8.97
CA ALA A 66 -6.91 4.86 9.89
C ALA A 66 -8.39 5.20 9.64
N VAL A 67 -8.78 5.42 8.38
CA VAL A 67 -10.17 5.70 8.00
C VAL A 67 -11.10 4.53 8.36
N SER A 68 -10.66 3.29 8.16
CA SER A 68 -11.47 2.11 8.50
C SER A 68 -11.74 1.99 10.00
N VAL A 69 -10.76 2.35 10.85
CA VAL A 69 -10.95 2.37 12.31
C VAL A 69 -11.92 3.48 12.69
N GLU A 70 -11.71 4.71 12.19
CA GLU A 70 -12.56 5.86 12.48
C GLU A 70 -14.01 5.63 12.03
N GLN A 71 -14.23 5.01 10.86
CA GLN A 71 -15.57 4.65 10.40
C GLN A 71 -16.24 3.63 11.33
N LYS A 72 -15.50 2.63 11.82
CA LYS A 72 -16.01 1.64 12.76
C LYS A 72 -16.40 2.30 14.09
N GLU A 73 -15.55 3.18 14.61
CA GLU A 73 -15.82 3.93 15.85
C GLU A 73 -17.01 4.87 15.69
N THR A 74 -17.06 5.63 14.60
CA THR A 74 -18.17 6.55 14.29
C THR A 74 -19.49 5.80 14.19
N LYS A 75 -19.52 4.67 13.46
CA LYS A 75 -20.71 3.83 13.36
C LYS A 75 -21.14 3.33 14.75
N SER A 76 -20.20 2.84 15.56
CA SER A 76 -20.48 2.38 16.93
C SER A 76 -21.07 3.50 17.80
N CYS A 77 -20.49 4.71 17.72
CA CYS A 77 -20.96 5.88 18.45
C CYS A 77 -22.38 6.29 18.03
N ILE A 78 -22.68 6.30 16.73
CA ILE A 78 -24.03 6.57 16.21
C ILE A 78 -25.01 5.52 16.73
N CYS A 79 -24.69 4.23 16.62
CA CYS A 79 -25.54 3.15 17.13
C CYS A 79 -25.83 3.32 18.63
N ALA A 80 -24.80 3.58 19.44
CA ALA A 80 -24.95 3.78 20.88
C ALA A 80 -25.83 4.99 21.22
N THR A 81 -25.65 6.10 20.49
CA THR A 81 -26.43 7.33 20.69
C THR A 81 -27.89 7.14 20.30
N LEU A 82 -28.15 6.46 19.18
CA LEU A 82 -29.50 6.11 18.74
C LEU A 82 -30.19 5.21 19.76
N ASN A 83 -29.53 4.15 20.23
CA ASN A 83 -30.09 3.24 21.23
C ASN A 83 -30.44 3.99 22.53
N LYS A 84 -29.54 4.84 23.03
CA LYS A 84 -29.80 5.66 24.23
C LYS A 84 -30.99 6.59 24.04
N THR A 85 -31.09 7.24 22.88
CA THR A 85 -32.20 8.14 22.56
C THR A 85 -33.52 7.38 22.49
N MET A 86 -33.52 6.21 21.86
CA MET A 86 -34.70 5.35 21.77
C MET A 86 -35.17 4.87 23.15
N THR A 87 -34.26 4.46 24.03
CA THR A 87 -34.58 4.12 25.42
C THR A 87 -35.20 5.30 26.16
N MET A 88 -34.62 6.50 26.03
CA MET A 88 -35.16 7.71 26.69
C MET A 88 -36.56 8.07 26.18
N ILE A 89 -36.81 7.96 24.87
CA ILE A 89 -38.14 8.17 24.28
C ILE A 89 -39.15 7.16 24.85
N GLN A 90 -38.78 5.88 24.91
CA GLN A 90 -39.64 4.83 25.48
C GLN A 90 -39.97 5.07 26.95
N GLU A 91 -39.01 5.57 27.74
CA GLU A 91 -39.25 5.94 29.14
C GLU A 91 -40.23 7.11 29.28
N LEU A 92 -40.08 8.16 28.46
CA LEU A 92 -40.99 9.31 28.46
C LEU A 92 -42.41 8.94 28.01
N GLN A 93 -42.54 8.05 27.02
CA GLN A 93 -43.83 7.53 26.57
C GLN A 93 -44.56 6.78 27.68
N LYS A 94 -43.84 5.93 28.43
CA LYS A 94 -44.40 5.20 29.59
C LYS A 94 -44.91 6.16 30.68
N GLN A 95 -44.25 7.30 30.89
CA GLN A 95 -44.68 8.30 31.87
C GLN A 95 -45.92 9.09 31.43
N THR A 96 -46.15 9.24 30.13
CA THR A 96 -47.23 10.08 29.58
C THR A 96 -48.47 9.29 29.16
N ASN A 97 -48.47 7.96 29.31
CA ASN A 97 -49.52 7.05 28.80
C ASN A 97 -49.83 7.24 27.31
N LEU A 98 -48.87 7.78 26.56
CA LEU A 98 -48.91 7.84 25.10
C LEU A 98 -48.49 6.47 24.58
N GLU A 99 -49.46 5.57 24.40
CA GLU A 99 -49.26 4.37 23.57
C GLU A 99 -49.05 4.84 22.12
N LEU A 100 -47.79 4.99 21.75
CA LEU A 100 -47.43 5.25 20.37
C LEU A 100 -47.78 3.99 19.58
N THR A 101 -48.66 4.12 18.59
CA THR A 101 -49.05 3.07 17.65
C THR A 101 -47.84 2.26 17.24
N LEU A 102 -47.90 0.95 17.51
CA LEU A 102 -46.94 -0.09 17.16
C LEU A 102 -45.94 0.37 16.10
N LEU A 103 -44.71 0.63 16.57
CA LEU A 103 -43.48 0.80 15.80
C LEU A 103 -43.64 0.17 14.41
N THR A 104 -43.74 1.01 13.38
CA THR A 104 -44.05 0.56 12.00
C THR A 104 -43.04 -0.52 11.59
N GLU A 105 -43.40 -1.47 10.73
CA GLU A 105 -42.49 -2.54 10.26
C GLU A 105 -41.11 -2.00 9.83
N GLU A 106 -41.09 -0.80 9.25
CA GLU A 106 -39.90 -0.05 8.85
C GLU A 106 -38.96 0.31 10.02
N GLU A 107 -39.54 0.64 11.18
CA GLU A 107 -38.83 1.05 12.39
C GLU A 107 -38.31 -0.18 13.17
N LYS A 108 -39.00 -1.33 13.08
CA LYS A 108 -38.48 -2.62 13.55
C LYS A 108 -37.34 -3.10 12.65
N ALA A 109 -37.49 -2.99 11.34
CA ALA A 109 -36.45 -3.34 10.36
C ALA A 109 -35.19 -2.48 10.51
N ALA A 110 -35.32 -1.22 10.93
CA ALA A 110 -34.18 -0.34 11.20
C ALA A 110 -33.30 -0.81 12.38
N THR A 111 -33.82 -1.62 13.32
CA THR A 111 -33.03 -2.15 14.45
C THR A 111 -32.14 -3.34 14.09
N GLU A 112 -32.43 -4.05 13.01
CA GLU A 112 -31.70 -5.24 12.56
C GLU A 112 -30.28 -4.94 12.03
N PRO A 113 -30.06 -3.92 11.14
CA PRO A 113 -28.72 -3.51 10.73
C PRO A 113 -27.92 -2.81 11.85
N LEU A 114 -28.59 -2.33 12.90
CA LEU A 114 -27.95 -1.76 14.09
C LEU A 114 -27.43 -2.85 15.06
N LYS A 115 -28.12 -3.99 15.18
CA LYS A 115 -27.72 -5.11 16.05
C LYS A 115 -26.65 -6.02 15.44
N SER A 116 -26.66 -6.23 14.12
CA SER A 116 -25.75 -7.18 13.45
C SER A 116 -24.27 -6.75 13.41
N HIS A 117 -23.93 -5.58 13.96
CA HIS A 117 -22.61 -4.99 13.76
C HIS A 117 -21.90 -4.48 15.02
N MET A 118 -22.44 -4.75 16.22
CA MET A 118 -21.66 -4.62 17.45
C MET A 118 -20.71 -5.83 17.53
N PRO A 119 -19.41 -5.65 17.77
CA PRO A 119 -18.57 -6.77 18.17
C PRO A 119 -19.03 -7.22 19.56
N ASP A 120 -19.07 -8.54 19.78
CA ASP A 120 -19.21 -9.14 21.12
C ASP A 120 -18.18 -8.55 22.11
#